data_AF-A0A259B028-F1
#
_entry.id   AF-A0A259B028-F1
#
_cell.length_a   1.000
_cell.length_b   1.000
_cell.length_c   1.000
_cell.angle_alpha   90.00
_cell.angle_beta   90.00
_cell.angle_gamma   90.00
#
_symmetry.space_group_name_H-M   'P 1'
#
loop_
_entity.id
_entity.type
_entity.pdbx_description
1 polymer ?
#
loop_
_entity_poly.entity_id
_entity_poly.type
_entity_poly.pdbx_seq_one_letter_code
_entity_poly.pdbx_strand_id
1 'polypeptide(L)'
;MASLLGLIASPLARWAAIGLAAVALYGTIYARGYSARDATCRTAALQAENSQLKARIQAYQDLADADAKRAETDSKADQANRKKVDETPANPAACLDRAAAGRVRSVR
;
A
#
# COMPACT_ATOMS: atom_id res chain seq x y z
N MET A 1 -21.12 -62.80 -6.79
CA MET A 1 -21.59 -61.84 -5.75
C MET A 1 -21.44 -62.36 -4.31
N ALA A 2 -21.49 -63.67 -4.04
CA ALA A 2 -21.32 -64.22 -2.68
C ALA A 2 -19.89 -64.06 -2.08
N SER A 3 -18.86 -63.95 -2.94
CA SER A 3 -17.44 -63.89 -2.53
C SER A 3 -16.99 -62.55 -1.94
N LEU A 4 -17.64 -61.44 -2.32
CA LEU A 4 -17.39 -60.11 -1.75
C LEU A 4 -18.00 -59.98 -0.35
N LEU A 5 -19.17 -60.58 -0.12
CA LEU A 5 -19.86 -60.57 1.17
C LEU A 5 -19.11 -61.41 2.23
N GLY A 6 -18.51 -62.53 1.84
CA GLY A 6 -17.68 -63.35 2.74
C GLY A 6 -16.36 -62.67 3.14
N LEU A 7 -15.78 -61.86 2.25
CA LEU A 7 -14.56 -61.09 2.53
C LEU A 7 -14.84 -59.96 3.52
N ILE A 8 -15.95 -59.23 3.37
CA ILE A 8 -16.38 -58.15 4.29
C ILE A 8 -16.79 -58.70 5.67
N ALA A 9 -17.27 -59.95 5.73
CA ALA A 9 -17.61 -60.63 6.98
C ALA A 9 -16.36 -61.18 7.73
N SER A 10 -15.20 -61.21 7.08
CA SER A 10 -13.97 -61.68 7.73
C SER A 10 -13.46 -60.66 8.75
N PRO A 11 -13.03 -61.10 9.95
CA PRO A 11 -12.51 -60.19 10.98
C PRO A 11 -11.32 -59.38 10.50
N LEU A 12 -10.48 -59.94 9.62
CA LEU A 12 -9.35 -59.24 9.00
C LEU A 12 -9.78 -58.06 8.11
N ALA A 13 -10.80 -58.24 7.28
CA ALA A 13 -11.31 -57.14 6.44
C ALA A 13 -11.94 -56.02 7.27
N ARG A 14 -12.59 -56.36 8.40
CA ARG A 14 -13.13 -55.35 9.33
C ARG A 14 -12.01 -54.54 9.98
N TRP A 15 -10.95 -55.18 10.46
CA TRP A 15 -9.79 -54.47 11.02
C TRP A 15 -9.07 -53.61 9.97
N ALA A 16 -8.92 -54.11 8.75
CA ALA A 16 -8.34 -53.34 7.65
C ALA A 16 -9.20 -52.10 7.30
N ALA A 17 -10.53 -52.26 7.25
CA ALA A 17 -11.46 -51.16 7.00
C ALA A 17 -11.43 -50.10 8.12
N ILE A 18 -11.40 -50.52 9.39
CA ILE A 18 -11.26 -49.61 10.54
C ILE A 18 -9.91 -48.89 10.49
N GLY A 19 -8.83 -49.61 10.19
CA GLY A 19 -7.49 -49.01 10.05
C GLY A 19 -7.44 -47.95 8.96
N LEU A 20 -8.00 -48.24 7.78
CA LEU A 20 -8.08 -47.28 6.67
C LEU A 20 -8.96 -46.06 7.02
N ALA A 21 -10.10 -46.29 7.67
CA ALA A 21 -10.96 -45.21 8.13
C ALA A 21 -10.25 -44.32 9.15
N ALA A 22 -9.50 -44.91 10.10
CA ALA A 22 -8.72 -44.15 11.07
C ALA A 22 -7.63 -43.32 10.37
N VAL A 23 -6.84 -43.90 9.47
CA VAL A 23 -5.79 -43.19 8.73
C VAL A 23 -6.37 -42.03 7.90
N ALA A 24 -7.49 -42.25 7.21
CA ALA A 24 -8.17 -41.20 6.45
C ALA A 24 -8.67 -40.06 7.36
N LEU A 25 -9.22 -40.41 8.53
CA LEU A 25 -9.75 -39.44 9.49
C LEU A 25 -8.61 -38.62 10.13
N TYR A 26 -7.51 -39.26 10.51
CA TYR A 26 -6.31 -38.56 11.00
C TYR A 26 -5.67 -37.68 9.91
N GLY A 27 -5.57 -38.16 8.68
CA GLY A 27 -5.01 -37.40 7.56
C GLY A 27 -5.81 -36.13 7.25
N THR A 28 -7.14 -36.21 7.27
CA THR A 28 -8.01 -35.04 7.03
C THR A 28 -7.95 -34.01 8.16
N ILE A 29 -7.90 -34.45 9.43
CA ILE A 29 -7.72 -33.56 10.58
C ILE A 29 -6.37 -32.84 10.49
N TYR A 30 -5.30 -33.57 10.19
CA TYR A 30 -3.95 -33.02 10.05
C TYR A 30 -3.87 -31.98 8.92
N ALA A 31 -4.40 -32.31 7.74
CA ALA A 31 -4.42 -31.40 6.60
C ALA A 31 -5.24 -30.13 6.88
N ARG A 32 -6.41 -30.26 7.50
CA ARG A 32 -7.23 -29.10 7.92
C ARG A 32 -6.49 -28.23 8.92
N GLY A 33 -5.85 -28.82 9.92
CA GLY A 33 -5.06 -28.09 10.91
C GLY A 33 -3.93 -27.28 10.26
N TYR A 34 -3.21 -27.87 9.31
CA TYR A 34 -2.15 -27.18 8.58
C TYR A 34 -2.68 -26.03 7.73
N SER A 35 -3.77 -26.26 6.98
CA SER A 35 -4.40 -25.21 6.16
C SER A 35 -4.94 -24.03 6.98
N ALA A 36 -5.47 -24.31 8.19
CA ALA A 36 -5.98 -23.28 9.08
C ALA A 36 -4.84 -22.40 9.63
N ARG A 37 -3.70 -23.01 9.97
CA ARG A 37 -2.51 -22.25 10.40
C ARG A 37 -1.96 -21.37 9.27
N ASP A 38 -1.82 -21.92 8.07
CA ASP A 38 -1.35 -21.15 6.92
C ASP A 38 -2.30 -19.98 6.58
N ALA A 39 -3.62 -20.23 6.60
CA ALA A 39 -4.61 -19.17 6.42
C ALA A 39 -4.48 -18.08 7.48
N THR A 40 -4.27 -18.44 8.76
CA THR A 40 -4.11 -17.48 9.85
C THR A 40 -2.83 -16.67 9.72
N CYS A 41 -1.73 -17.30 9.30
CA CYS A 41 -0.47 -16.60 9.05
C CYS A 41 -0.59 -15.63 7.87
N ARG A 42 -1.24 -16.05 6.78
CA ARG A 42 -1.47 -15.19 5.61
C ARG A 42 -2.39 -14.01 5.92
N THR A 43 -3.46 -14.22 6.69
CA THR A 43 -4.34 -13.11 7.09
C THR A 43 -3.61 -12.13 8.00
N ALA A 44 -2.79 -12.61 8.94
CA ALA A 44 -1.96 -11.73 9.78
C ALA A 44 -0.95 -10.92 8.96
N ALA A 45 -0.29 -11.54 7.98
CA ALA A 45 0.63 -10.86 7.07
C ALA A 45 -0.11 -9.79 6.24
N LEU A 46 -1.26 -10.13 5.65
CA LEU A 46 -2.08 -9.19 4.88
C LEU A 46 -2.64 -8.04 5.72
N GLN A 47 -2.94 -8.27 7.00
CA GLN A 47 -3.35 -7.23 7.94
C GLN A 47 -2.19 -6.27 8.25
N ALA A 48 -0.97 -6.79 8.43
CA ALA A 48 0.23 -5.98 8.64
C ALA A 48 0.58 -5.15 7.39
N GLU A 49 0.48 -5.73 6.20
CA GLU A 49 0.67 -5.00 4.95
C GLU A 49 -0.39 -3.91 4.78
N ASN A 50 -1.66 -4.21 5.09
CA ASN A 50 -2.74 -3.21 5.03
C ASN A 50 -2.52 -2.05 6.00
N SER A 51 -2.08 -2.32 7.24
CA SER A 51 -1.84 -1.26 8.21
C SER A 51 -0.67 -0.37 7.78
N GLN A 52 0.39 -0.96 7.22
CA GLN A 52 1.52 -0.22 6.66
C GLN A 52 1.10 0.63 5.46
N LEU A 53 0.30 0.08 4.53
CA LEU A 53 -0.20 0.82 3.38
C LEU A 53 -1.10 1.99 3.80
N LYS A 54 -1.99 1.79 4.76
CA LYS A 54 -2.81 2.86 5.33
C LYS A 54 -1.97 3.98 5.93
N ALA A 55 -0.93 3.63 6.70
CA ALA A 55 -0.02 4.63 7.26
C ALA A 55 0.71 5.42 6.17
N ARG A 56 1.16 4.76 5.10
CA ARG A 56 1.80 5.43 3.96
C ARG A 56 0.84 6.36 3.22
N ILE A 57 -0.40 5.92 2.99
CA ILE A 57 -1.43 6.76 2.35
C ILE A 57 -1.68 8.01 3.17
N GLN A 58 -1.84 7.86 4.49
CA GLN A 58 -2.03 9.01 5.38
C GLN A 58 -0.85 9.98 5.32
N ALA A 59 0.39 9.48 5.36
CA ALA A 59 1.58 10.32 5.26
C ALA A 59 1.65 11.09 3.94
N TYR A 60 1.25 10.49 2.81
CA TYR A 60 1.18 11.19 1.52
C TYR A 60 0.08 12.24 1.47
N GLN A 61 -1.07 11.98 2.10
CA GLN A 61 -2.14 12.96 2.21
C GLN A 61 -1.70 14.17 3.04
N ASP A 62 -1.08 13.93 4.19
CA ASP A 62 -0.56 14.99 5.05
C ASP A 62 0.51 15.84 4.33
N LEU A 63 1.38 15.20 3.54
CA LEU A 63 2.39 15.89 2.72
C LEU A 63 1.72 16.74 1.63
N ALA A 64 0.73 16.19 0.92
CA ALA A 64 0.01 16.91 -0.13
C ALA A 64 -0.72 18.14 0.43
N ASP A 65 -1.34 18.02 1.61
CA ASP A 65 -2.00 19.13 2.29
C ASP A 65 -0.99 20.20 2.74
N ALA A 66 0.20 19.79 3.20
CA ALA A 66 1.27 20.71 3.56
C ALA A 66 1.80 21.46 2.33
N ASP A 67 2.00 20.78 1.20
CA ASP A 67 2.47 21.37 -0.04
C ASP A 67 1.43 22.34 -0.63
N ALA A 68 0.14 21.99 -0.57
CA ALA A 68 -0.93 22.90 -0.99
C ALA A 68 -0.92 24.21 -0.18
N LYS A 69 -0.75 24.13 1.14
CA LYS A 69 -0.64 25.32 2.01
C LYS A 69 0.61 26.15 1.73
N ARG A 70 1.75 25.50 1.46
CA ARG A 70 2.99 26.19 1.07
C ARG A 70 2.80 26.92 -0.25
N ALA A 71 2.25 26.26 -1.26
CA ALA A 71 1.98 26.86 -2.55
C ALA A 71 1.05 28.09 -2.46
N GLU A 72 0.03 28.05 -1.60
CA GLU A 72 -0.83 29.21 -1.35
C GLU A 72 -0.06 30.37 -0.70
N THR A 73 0.79 30.06 0.27
CA THR A 73 1.62 31.06 0.97
C THR A 73 2.62 31.70 0.03
N ASP A 74 3.31 30.89 -0.78
CA ASP A 74 4.29 31.35 -1.76
C ASP A 74 3.62 32.21 -2.85
N SER A 75 2.43 31.82 -3.32
CA SER A 75 1.65 32.60 -4.28
C SER A 75 1.29 33.99 -3.74
N LYS A 76 0.89 34.09 -2.47
CA LYS A 76 0.61 35.38 -1.81
C LYS A 76 1.87 36.24 -1.70
N ALA A 77 2.99 35.64 -1.30
CA ALA A 77 4.27 36.33 -1.19
C ALA A 77 4.76 36.84 -2.56
N ASP A 78 4.64 36.02 -3.60
CA ASP A 78 5.00 36.39 -4.97
C ASP A 78 4.14 37.54 -5.50
N GLN A 79 2.83 37.52 -5.27
CA GLN A 79 1.95 38.62 -5.66
C GLN A 79 2.31 39.91 -4.91
N ALA A 80 2.59 39.83 -3.60
CA ALA A 80 3.03 40.98 -2.83
C ALA A 80 4.37 41.55 -3.32
N ASN A 81 5.32 40.68 -3.67
CA ASN A 81 6.62 41.09 -4.22
C ASN A 81 6.48 41.71 -5.60
N ARG A 82 5.65 41.14 -6.49
CA ARG A 82 5.35 41.73 -7.81
C ARG A 82 4.77 43.13 -7.67
N LYS A 83 3.78 43.30 -6.79
CA LYS A 83 3.19 44.61 -6.52
C LYS A 83 4.24 45.63 -6.07
N LYS A 84 5.12 45.28 -5.14
CA LYS A 84 6.22 46.15 -4.70
C LYS A 84 7.18 46.49 -5.83
N VAL A 85 7.51 45.53 -6.69
CA VAL A 85 8.37 45.76 -7.86
C VAL A 85 7.72 46.75 -8.82
N ASP A 86 6.42 46.60 -9.09
CA ASP A 86 5.68 47.48 -9.99
C ASP A 86 5.56 48.90 -9.43
N GLU A 87 5.28 49.03 -8.13
CA GLU A 87 5.18 50.30 -7.39
C GLU A 87 6.53 51.00 -7.20
N THR A 88 7.65 50.27 -7.26
CA THR A 88 8.99 50.87 -7.13
C THR A 88 9.26 51.78 -8.33
N PRO A 89 9.50 53.09 -8.12
CA PRO A 89 9.83 54.00 -9.20
C PRO A 89 11.12 53.60 -9.91
N ALA A 90 11.26 53.94 -11.20
CA ALA A 90 12.50 53.71 -11.93
C ALA A 90 13.65 54.46 -11.24
N ASN A 91 14.76 53.77 -10.97
CA ASN A 91 15.96 54.42 -10.45
C ASN A 91 16.62 55.23 -11.57
N PRO A 92 16.67 56.57 -11.49
CA PRO A 92 17.25 57.41 -12.55
C PRO A 92 18.78 57.25 -12.67
N ALA A 93 19.45 56.70 -11.66
CA ALA A 93 20.86 56.36 -11.70
C ALA A 93 21.13 54.92 -12.18
N ALA A 94 20.10 54.17 -12.59
CA ALA A 94 20.28 52.83 -13.13
C ALA A 94 21.02 52.89 -14.47
N CYS A 95 22.10 52.12 -14.60
CA CYS A 95 22.85 51.99 -15.85
C CYS A 95 22.06 51.31 -16.96
N LEU A 96 20.94 50.65 -16.62
CA LEU A 96 20.05 49.96 -17.56
C LEU A 96 18.61 50.42 -17.33
N ASP A 97 17.90 50.68 -18.42
CA ASP A 97 16.46 50.90 -18.36
C ASP A 97 15.71 49.60 -17.96
N ARG A 98 14.46 49.76 -17.53
CA ARG A 98 13.65 48.64 -17.00
C ARG A 98 13.44 47.51 -18.04
N ALA A 99 13.39 47.85 -19.33
CA ALA A 99 13.22 46.88 -20.41
C ALA A 99 14.53 46.12 -20.70
N ALA A 100 15.67 46.80 -20.66
CA ALA A 100 16.99 46.21 -20.79
C ALA A 100 17.31 45.26 -19.62
N ALA A 101 17.00 45.66 -18.39
CA ALA A 101 17.14 44.80 -17.22
C ALA A 101 16.28 43.52 -17.31
N GLY A 102 15.06 43.63 -17.85
CA GLY A 102 14.18 42.48 -18.10
C GLY A 102 14.78 41.47 -19.10
N ARG A 103 15.41 41.96 -20.17
CA ARG A 103 16.06 41.12 -21.19
C ARG A 103 17.27 40.34 -20.65
N VAL A 104 18.06 40.94 -19.74
CA VAL A 104 19.21 40.25 -19.12
C VAL A 104 18.74 39.10 -18.23
N ARG A 105 17.62 39.27 -17.50
CA ARG A 105 17.02 38.20 -16.68
C ARG A 105 16.50 37.01 -17.48
N SER A 106 16.15 37.20 -18.75
CA SER A 106 15.65 36.12 -19.62
C SER A 106 16.75 35.31 -20.31
N VAL A 107 18.01 35.75 -20.26
CA VAL A 107 19.15 34.95 -20.71
C VAL A 107 19.53 34.00 -19.58
N ARG A 108 19.09 32.75 -19.69
CA ARG A 108 19.49 31.64 -18.82
C ARG A 108 20.63 30.87 -19.45
#